data_AF-A0A8S4RN82-F1
#
_entry.id   AF-A0A8S4RN82-F1
#
_cell.length_a   1.000
_cell.length_b   1.000
_cell.length_c   1.000
_cell.angle_alpha   90.00
_cell.angle_beta   90.00
_cell.angle_gamma   90.00
#
_symmetry.space_group_name_H-M   'P 1'
#
loop_
_entity.id
_entity.type
_entity.pdbx_description
1 polymer ?
#
loop_
_entity_poly.entity_id
_entity_poly.type
_entity_poly.pdbx_seq_one_letter_code
_entity_poly.pdbx_strand_id
1 'polypeptide(L)'
;MTISTTSSKLRKKIKPKVTCPEERPTNIGSYEVPTEKDVVIFTKDLLLSMFEAYETGAMALLVDIKEVTKAATILGEKCPYDKNAYKQCVKRVSGQSEGVTKSLVNSLQMEKVDIKALTDNTICSLLEMKSDPMLLVKLLAQETAMLKFALPGFLRLLNSCSKLCLKSQVKPDSKKPLRRMTDQELVVKHFLTNKNYIELIKDSRRSV
;
A
#
# COMPACT_ATOMS: atom_id res chain seq x y z
N MET A 1 -29.52 35.96 -59.04
CA MET A 1 -29.32 35.62 -57.62
C MET A 1 -30.17 34.40 -57.30
N THR A 2 -29.55 33.25 -57.09
CA THR A 2 -30.14 32.12 -56.38
C THR A 2 -29.00 31.23 -55.93
N ILE A 3 -28.77 31.25 -54.62
CA ILE A 3 -27.86 30.35 -53.91
C ILE A 3 -28.63 29.04 -53.73
N SER A 4 -28.02 27.91 -54.08
CA SER A 4 -28.46 26.60 -53.60
C SER A 4 -27.23 25.79 -53.23
N THR A 5 -27.01 25.82 -51.92
CA THR A 5 -26.17 24.93 -51.13
C THR A 5 -26.67 23.49 -51.21
N THR A 6 -25.75 22.54 -51.34
CA THR A 6 -25.78 21.13 -50.86
C THR A 6 -24.50 20.49 -51.40
N SER A 7 -23.72 19.68 -50.71
CA SER A 7 -23.84 18.98 -49.45
C SER A 7 -22.42 18.61 -49.05
N SER A 8 -21.87 19.21 -47.99
CA SER A 8 -20.63 18.74 -47.36
C SER A 8 -20.91 17.41 -46.67
N LYS A 9 -20.65 16.30 -47.37
CA LYS A 9 -20.59 14.97 -46.73
C LYS A 9 -19.39 14.96 -45.78
N LEU A 10 -19.62 15.32 -44.52
CA LEU A 10 -18.77 14.94 -43.40
C LEU A 10 -18.66 13.41 -43.41
N ARG A 11 -17.56 12.89 -43.96
CA ARG A 11 -17.13 11.52 -43.73
C ARG A 11 -16.79 11.39 -42.24
N LYS A 12 -17.79 11.05 -41.42
CA LYS A 12 -17.53 10.51 -40.09
C LYS A 12 -16.61 9.31 -40.27
N LYS A 13 -15.35 9.42 -39.81
CA LYS A 13 -14.46 8.27 -39.65
C LYS A 13 -15.17 7.31 -38.71
N ILE A 14 -15.78 6.26 -39.26
CA ILE A 14 -16.24 5.11 -38.48
C ILE A 14 -14.96 4.52 -37.89
N LYS A 15 -14.73 4.76 -36.60
CA LYS A 15 -13.71 4.00 -35.87
C LYS A 15 -14.16 2.54 -35.95
N PRO A 16 -13.32 1.61 -36.43
CA PRO A 16 -13.67 0.20 -36.39
C PRO A 16 -14.02 -0.13 -34.94
N LYS A 17 -15.21 -0.70 -34.72
CA LYS A 17 -15.50 -1.37 -33.45
C LYS A 17 -14.51 -2.52 -33.37
N VAL A 18 -13.41 -2.32 -32.64
CA VAL A 18 -12.53 -3.41 -32.21
C VAL A 18 -13.44 -4.35 -31.45
N THR A 19 -13.76 -5.47 -32.06
CA THR A 19 -14.62 -6.50 -31.50
C THR A 19 -13.73 -7.70 -31.35
N CYS A 20 -13.59 -8.20 -30.12
CA CYS A 20 -12.69 -9.32 -29.87
C CYS A 20 -13.05 -10.54 -30.71
N PRO A 21 -12.04 -11.28 -31.21
CA PRO A 21 -12.31 -12.54 -31.88
C PRO A 21 -13.11 -13.45 -30.93
N GLU A 22 -14.16 -14.10 -31.46
CA GLU A 22 -14.93 -15.06 -30.69
C GLU A 22 -14.10 -16.33 -30.50
N GLU A 23 -13.50 -16.47 -29.32
CA GLU A 23 -12.90 -17.74 -28.89
C GLU A 23 -13.97 -18.70 -28.39
N ARG A 24 -13.84 -19.97 -28.78
CA ARG A 24 -14.68 -21.03 -28.22
C ARG A 24 -13.97 -21.65 -27.01
N PRO A 25 -14.66 -21.83 -25.88
CA PRO A 25 -14.06 -22.51 -24.74
C PRO A 25 -13.60 -23.91 -25.14
N THR A 26 -12.40 -24.28 -24.68
CA THR A 26 -11.85 -25.62 -24.91
C THR A 26 -11.97 -26.41 -23.61
N ASN A 27 -12.35 -27.68 -23.68
CA ASN A 27 -12.47 -28.52 -22.48
C ASN A 27 -11.30 -29.51 -22.38
N ILE A 28 -10.72 -29.64 -21.18
CA ILE A 28 -9.79 -30.71 -20.81
C ILE A 28 -10.52 -31.61 -19.80
N GLY A 29 -11.09 -32.71 -20.29
CA GLY A 29 -11.95 -33.58 -19.48
C GLY A 29 -13.24 -32.84 -19.07
N SER A 30 -13.49 -32.73 -17.77
CA SER A 30 -14.60 -31.95 -17.21
C SER A 30 -14.26 -30.48 -16.93
N TYR A 31 -13.03 -30.05 -17.21
CA TYR A 31 -12.58 -28.68 -16.95
C TYR A 31 -12.69 -27.82 -18.21
N GLU A 32 -13.39 -26.70 -18.10
CA GLU A 32 -13.46 -25.67 -19.15
C GLU A 32 -12.26 -24.73 -19.01
N VAL A 33 -11.45 -24.66 -20.06
CA VAL A 33 -10.30 -23.76 -20.14
C VAL A 33 -10.81 -22.35 -20.43
N PRO A 34 -10.51 -21.36 -19.58
CA PRO A 34 -10.94 -19.98 -19.78
C PRO A 34 -10.46 -19.42 -21.12
N THR A 35 -11.31 -18.63 -21.77
CA THR A 35 -10.92 -17.87 -22.97
C THR A 35 -9.96 -16.73 -22.60
N GLU A 36 -9.25 -16.18 -23.59
CA GLU A 36 -8.38 -15.02 -23.38
C GLU A 36 -9.17 -13.82 -22.83
N LYS A 37 -10.42 -13.67 -23.27
CA LYS A 37 -11.34 -12.66 -22.74
C LYS A 37 -11.66 -12.88 -21.25
N ASP A 38 -11.92 -14.12 -20.84
CA ASP A 38 -12.17 -14.45 -19.43
C ASP A 38 -10.95 -14.13 -18.56
N VAL A 39 -9.76 -14.43 -19.08
CA VAL A 39 -8.48 -14.12 -18.42
C VAL A 39 -8.29 -12.61 -18.29
N VAL A 40 -8.60 -11.82 -19.33
CA VAL A 40 -8.52 -10.34 -19.29
C VAL A 40 -9.48 -9.76 -18.24
N ILE A 41 -10.74 -10.19 -18.25
CA ILE A 41 -11.75 -9.73 -17.28
C ILE A 41 -11.31 -10.07 -15.85
N PHE A 42 -10.94 -11.33 -15.62
CA PHE A 42 -10.47 -11.78 -14.31
C PHE A 42 -9.26 -10.97 -13.83
N THR A 43 -8.28 -10.74 -14.72
CA THR A 43 -7.06 -10.00 -14.37
C THR A 43 -7.36 -8.55 -14.03
N LYS A 44 -8.27 -7.91 -14.76
CA LYS A 44 -8.75 -6.55 -14.46
C LYS A 44 -9.41 -6.49 -13.08
N ASP A 45 -10.34 -7.40 -12.79
CA ASP A 45 -11.05 -7.44 -11.51
C ASP A 45 -10.10 -7.71 -10.34
N LEU A 46 -9.15 -8.63 -10.53
CA LEU A 46 -8.09 -8.92 -9.57
C LEU A 46 -7.26 -7.67 -9.28
N LEU A 47 -6.78 -6.98 -10.31
CA LEU A 47 -5.99 -5.76 -10.16
C LEU A 47 -6.78 -4.69 -9.41
N LEU A 48 -8.03 -4.44 -9.79
CA LEU A 48 -8.91 -3.47 -9.13
C LEU A 48 -9.09 -3.79 -7.64
N SER A 49 -9.35 -5.06 -7.30
CA SER A 49 -9.46 -5.52 -5.92
C SER A 49 -8.16 -5.31 -5.14
N MET A 50 -7.01 -5.62 -5.73
CA MET A 50 -5.70 -5.41 -5.12
C MET A 50 -5.40 -3.92 -4.88
N PHE A 51 -5.73 -3.04 -5.83
CA PHE A 51 -5.60 -1.60 -5.65
C PHE A 51 -6.46 -1.09 -4.49
N GLU A 52 -7.71 -1.54 -4.38
CA GLU A 52 -8.62 -1.13 -3.31
C GLU A 52 -8.15 -1.62 -1.94
N ALA A 53 -7.68 -2.86 -1.83
CA ALA A 53 -7.10 -3.39 -0.62
C ALA A 53 -5.86 -2.60 -0.19
N TYR A 54 -4.96 -2.29 -1.13
CA TYR A 54 -3.78 -1.48 -0.87
C TYR A 54 -4.15 -0.06 -0.42
N GLU A 55 -5.04 0.61 -1.16
CA GLU A 55 -5.48 1.99 -0.87
C GLU A 55 -6.09 2.10 0.52
N THR A 56 -6.95 1.14 0.90
CA THR A 56 -7.57 1.09 2.22
C THR A 56 -6.53 0.95 3.33
N GLY A 57 -5.57 0.03 3.16
CA GLY A 57 -4.49 -0.15 4.14
C GLY A 57 -3.58 1.07 4.24
N ALA A 58 -3.26 1.72 3.11
CA ALA A 58 -2.36 2.87 3.09
C ALA A 58 -3.02 4.08 3.76
N MET A 59 -4.32 4.27 3.55
CA MET A 59 -5.10 5.29 4.26
C MET A 59 -5.17 5.02 5.76
N ALA A 60 -5.36 3.76 6.17
CA ALA A 60 -5.30 3.37 7.58
C ALA A 60 -3.93 3.69 8.20
N LEU A 61 -2.83 3.34 7.51
CA LEU A 61 -1.47 3.68 7.95
C LEU A 61 -1.27 5.20 8.10
N LEU A 62 -1.79 6.00 7.17
CA LEU A 62 -1.71 7.47 7.28
C LEU A 62 -2.45 8.02 8.50
N VAL A 63 -3.58 7.39 8.89
CA VAL A 63 -4.29 7.71 10.13
C VAL A 63 -3.44 7.33 11.33
N ASP A 64 -2.90 6.10 11.36
CA ASP A 64 -2.06 5.61 12.45
C ASP A 64 -0.82 6.48 12.65
N ILE A 65 -0.14 6.87 11.56
CA ILE A 65 1.01 7.78 11.62
C ILE A 65 0.62 9.08 12.33
N LYS A 66 -0.52 9.68 11.99
CA LYS A 66 -0.98 10.93 12.62
C LYS A 66 -1.28 10.74 14.10
N GLU A 67 -1.96 9.67 14.48
CA GLU A 67 -2.32 9.40 15.88
C GLU A 67 -1.09 9.13 16.75
N VAL A 68 -0.20 8.27 16.27
CA VAL A 68 1.05 7.95 16.94
C VAL A 68 1.96 9.19 17.04
N THR A 69 2.00 10.04 16.01
CA THR A 69 2.75 11.31 16.03
C THR A 69 2.22 12.26 17.10
N LYS A 70 0.89 12.39 17.22
CA LYS A 70 0.26 13.18 18.29
C LYS A 70 0.64 12.64 19.67
N ALA A 71 0.53 11.33 19.88
CA ALA A 71 0.91 10.69 21.14
C ALA A 71 2.40 10.88 21.47
N ALA A 72 3.28 10.71 20.49
CA ALA A 72 4.72 10.93 20.66
C ALA A 72 5.06 12.39 20.97
N THR A 73 4.32 13.35 20.40
CA THR A 73 4.49 14.78 20.70
C THR A 73 4.11 15.08 22.15
N ILE A 74 3.00 14.54 22.64
CA ILE A 74 2.56 14.67 24.05
C ILE A 74 3.59 14.04 25.01
N LEU A 75 4.15 12.87 24.65
CA LEU A 75 5.24 12.26 25.42
C LEU A 75 6.50 13.14 25.42
N GLY A 76 6.79 13.79 24.30
CA GLY A 76 7.91 14.73 24.14
C GLY A 76 7.84 15.95 25.06
N GLU A 77 6.65 16.40 25.45
CA GLU A 77 6.51 17.51 26.40
C GLU A 77 7.07 17.17 27.79
N LYS A 78 6.98 15.89 28.16
CA LYS A 78 7.48 15.31 29.41
C LYS A 78 8.95 14.90 29.35
N CYS A 79 9.59 15.05 28.19
CA CYS A 79 10.98 14.68 27.95
C CYS A 79 11.93 15.56 28.81
N PRO A 80 12.74 14.99 29.71
CA PRO A 80 13.55 15.79 30.63
C PRO A 80 14.76 16.46 29.97
N TYR A 81 15.18 15.99 28.79
CA TYR A 81 16.38 16.43 28.08
C TYR A 81 16.07 16.71 26.60
N ASP A 82 16.76 17.68 25.99
CA ASP A 82 16.74 17.96 24.54
C ASP A 82 15.36 17.92 23.86
N LYS A 83 14.34 18.50 24.52
CA LYS A 83 12.94 18.55 24.04
C LYS A 83 12.80 19.02 22.59
N ASN A 84 13.58 20.04 22.21
CA ASN A 84 13.55 20.59 20.85
C ASN A 84 14.08 19.59 19.82
N ALA A 85 15.17 18.88 20.14
CA ALA A 85 15.73 17.86 19.25
C ALA A 85 14.77 16.67 19.12
N TYR A 86 14.15 16.24 20.23
CA TYR A 86 13.12 15.20 20.20
C TYR A 86 11.96 15.60 19.28
N LYS A 87 11.41 16.81 19.45
CA LYS A 87 10.30 17.32 18.64
C LYS A 87 10.65 17.39 17.16
N GLN A 88 11.86 17.84 16.83
CA GLN A 88 12.34 17.85 15.43
C GLN A 88 12.50 16.43 14.87
N CYS A 89 13.02 15.48 15.65
CA CYS A 89 13.13 14.08 15.26
C CYS A 89 11.75 13.47 14.94
N VAL A 90 10.79 13.61 15.86
CA VAL A 90 9.40 13.15 15.67
C VAL A 90 8.80 13.77 14.41
N LYS A 91 8.93 15.08 14.22
CA LYS A 91 8.41 15.78 13.04
C LYS A 91 9.03 15.26 11.74
N ARG A 92 10.34 15.01 11.72
CA ARG A 92 11.06 14.49 10.54
C ARG A 92 10.62 13.08 10.20
N VAL A 93 10.62 12.16 11.16
CA VAL A 93 10.24 10.75 10.94
C VAL A 93 8.80 10.67 10.44
N SER A 94 7.90 11.42 11.07
CA SER A 94 6.48 11.43 10.71
C SER A 94 6.27 12.05 9.33
N GLY A 95 6.90 13.19 9.05
CA GLY A 95 6.80 13.85 7.74
C GLY A 95 7.35 13.00 6.59
N GLN A 96 8.48 12.32 6.79
CA GLN A 96 9.03 11.41 5.79
C GLN A 96 8.13 10.20 5.56
N SER A 97 7.61 9.60 6.64
CA SER A 97 6.73 8.42 6.53
C SER A 97 5.39 8.77 5.86
N GLU A 98 4.80 9.90 6.21
CA GLU A 98 3.61 10.41 5.51
C GLU A 98 3.89 10.71 4.03
N GLY A 99 5.03 11.36 3.74
CA GLY A 99 5.41 11.74 2.39
C GLY A 99 5.57 10.53 1.47
N VAL A 100 6.31 9.52 1.92
CA VAL A 100 6.50 8.26 1.16
C VAL A 100 5.16 7.56 0.95
N THR A 101 4.35 7.41 1.99
CA THR A 101 3.04 6.73 1.90
C THR A 101 2.10 7.44 0.93
N LYS A 102 1.99 8.78 0.99
CA LYS A 102 1.17 9.57 0.06
C LYS A 102 1.68 9.48 -1.37
N SER A 103 3.00 9.55 -1.58
CA SER A 103 3.59 9.43 -2.91
C SER A 103 3.25 8.10 -3.56
N LEU A 104 3.34 7.02 -2.79
CA LEU A 104 3.06 5.67 -3.28
C LEU A 104 1.58 5.46 -3.60
N VAL A 105 0.67 5.96 -2.76
CA VAL A 105 -0.78 5.96 -3.05
C VAL A 105 -1.09 6.71 -4.35
N ASN A 106 -0.50 7.89 -4.53
CA ASN A 106 -0.73 8.69 -5.74
C ASN A 106 -0.21 7.99 -7.01
N SER A 107 0.97 7.38 -6.95
CA SER A 107 1.51 6.60 -8.08
C SER A 107 0.58 5.45 -8.47
N LEU A 108 0.07 4.71 -7.49
CA LEU A 108 -0.82 3.58 -7.73
C LEU A 108 -2.24 4.01 -8.16
N GLN A 109 -2.71 5.19 -7.73
CA GLN A 109 -3.98 5.74 -8.22
C GLN A 109 -3.94 6.05 -9.73
N MET A 110 -2.81 6.53 -10.25
CA MET A 110 -2.65 6.76 -11.69
C MET A 110 -2.75 5.44 -12.49
N GLU A 111 -2.14 4.36 -11.99
CA GLU A 111 -2.21 3.03 -12.60
C GLU A 111 -3.63 2.43 -12.52
N LYS A 112 -4.32 2.64 -11.40
CA LYS A 112 -5.73 2.25 -11.22
C LYS A 112 -6.66 2.93 -12.24
N VAL A 113 -6.43 4.22 -12.54
CA VAL A 113 -7.21 4.95 -13.55
C VAL A 113 -7.01 4.36 -14.93
N ASP A 114 -5.76 4.04 -15.29
CA ASP A 114 -5.43 3.39 -16.57
C ASP A 114 -6.15 2.03 -16.70
N ILE A 115 -6.22 1.23 -15.63
CA ILE A 115 -6.93 -0.07 -15.63
C ILE A 115 -8.45 0.10 -15.66
N LYS A 116 -9.01 1.09 -14.96
CA LYS A 116 -10.45 1.38 -15.01
C LYS A 116 -10.90 1.87 -16.38
N ALA A 117 -10.03 2.58 -17.12
CA ALA A 117 -10.32 3.07 -18.45
C ALA A 117 -10.37 1.94 -19.50
N LEU A 118 -9.88 0.74 -19.18
CA LEU A 118 -9.98 -0.42 -20.04
C LEU A 118 -11.44 -0.91 -20.07
N THR A 119 -12.10 -0.78 -21.22
CA THR A 119 -13.45 -1.34 -21.40
C THR A 119 -13.37 -2.80 -21.82
N ASP A 120 -14.29 -3.63 -21.31
CA ASP A 120 -14.29 -5.09 -21.55
C ASP A 120 -14.48 -5.48 -23.02
N ASN A 121 -14.82 -4.50 -23.87
CA ASN A 121 -15.02 -4.66 -25.30
C ASN A 121 -13.80 -4.23 -26.14
N THR A 122 -12.77 -3.62 -25.54
CA THR A 122 -11.62 -3.04 -26.27
C THR A 122 -10.32 -3.84 -26.11
N ILE A 123 -10.25 -4.76 -25.17
CA ILE A 123 -9.05 -5.55 -24.87
C ILE A 123 -9.42 -7.01 -24.98
N CYS A 124 -8.77 -7.66 -25.94
CA CYS A 124 -8.99 -9.04 -26.30
C CYS A 124 -7.82 -9.92 -25.85
N SER A 125 -6.69 -9.28 -25.52
CA SER A 125 -5.48 -9.94 -25.03
C SER A 125 -4.85 -9.15 -23.89
N LEU A 126 -4.22 -9.84 -22.93
CA LEU A 126 -3.39 -9.22 -21.90
C LEU A 126 -2.23 -8.40 -22.51
N LEU A 127 -1.78 -8.75 -23.71
CA LEU A 127 -0.72 -8.04 -24.44
C LEU A 127 -1.13 -6.63 -24.90
N GLU A 128 -2.44 -6.37 -24.99
CA GLU A 128 -2.97 -5.07 -25.40
C GLU A 128 -3.08 -4.08 -24.23
N MET A 129 -2.80 -4.53 -22.99
CA MET A 129 -2.73 -3.66 -21.83
C MET A 129 -1.45 -2.82 -21.90
N LYS A 130 -1.58 -1.51 -21.66
CA LYS A 130 -0.46 -0.54 -21.66
C LYS A 130 0.66 -0.91 -20.69
N SER A 131 0.30 -1.55 -19.58
CA SER A 131 1.23 -2.04 -18.56
C SER A 131 1.08 -3.56 -18.46
N ASP A 132 2.19 -4.27 -18.31
CA ASP A 132 2.17 -5.72 -18.10
C ASP A 132 1.39 -6.04 -16.81
N PRO A 133 0.23 -6.71 -16.92
CA PRO A 133 -0.63 -6.98 -15.79
C PRO A 133 0.04 -7.89 -14.75
N MET A 134 0.94 -8.79 -15.15
CA MET A 134 1.64 -9.68 -14.22
C MET A 134 2.67 -8.91 -13.39
N LEU A 135 3.35 -7.94 -13.99
CA LEU A 135 4.24 -7.04 -13.27
C LEU A 135 3.46 -6.18 -12.25
N LEU A 136 2.27 -5.69 -12.63
CA LEU A 136 1.42 -4.92 -11.72
C LEU A 136 0.89 -5.76 -10.56
N VAL A 137 0.42 -7.00 -10.82
CA VAL A 137 0.01 -7.93 -9.74
C VAL A 137 1.17 -8.17 -8.78
N LYS A 138 2.37 -8.42 -9.30
CA LYS A 138 3.57 -8.64 -8.47
C LYS A 138 3.90 -7.40 -7.62
N LEU A 139 3.89 -6.22 -8.23
CA LEU A 139 4.18 -4.96 -7.55
C LEU A 139 3.16 -4.71 -6.43
N LEU A 140 1.86 -4.79 -6.73
CA LEU A 140 0.81 -4.60 -5.74
C LEU A 140 0.89 -5.62 -4.61
N ALA A 141 1.11 -6.89 -4.91
CA ALA A 141 1.27 -7.92 -3.89
C ALA A 141 2.45 -7.61 -2.94
N GLN A 142 3.58 -7.17 -3.51
CA GLN A 142 4.75 -6.76 -2.74
C GLN A 142 4.46 -5.53 -1.87
N GLU A 143 3.88 -4.48 -2.44
CA GLU A 143 3.56 -3.25 -1.73
C GLU A 143 2.52 -3.47 -0.62
N THR A 144 1.48 -4.26 -0.87
CA THR A 144 0.50 -4.67 0.14
C THR A 144 1.16 -5.47 1.26
N ALA A 145 2.12 -6.33 0.94
CA ALA A 145 2.88 -7.06 1.96
C ALA A 145 3.76 -6.12 2.79
N MET A 146 4.49 -5.20 2.15
CA MET A 146 5.33 -4.20 2.82
C MET A 146 4.52 -3.29 3.75
N LEU A 147 3.31 -2.92 3.33
CA LEU A 147 2.41 -2.09 4.11
C LEU A 147 2.07 -2.69 5.49
N LYS A 148 1.98 -4.03 5.60
CA LYS A 148 1.79 -4.73 6.88
C LYS A 148 2.93 -4.49 7.87
N PHE A 149 4.13 -4.22 7.38
CA PHE A 149 5.32 -3.93 8.20
C PHE A 149 5.57 -2.43 8.38
N ALA A 150 4.88 -1.57 7.63
CA ALA A 150 5.15 -0.14 7.61
C ALA A 150 4.87 0.51 8.97
N LEU A 151 3.77 0.16 9.65
CA LEU A 151 3.46 0.68 10.98
C LEU A 151 4.51 0.25 12.04
N PRO A 152 4.86 -1.05 12.18
CA PRO A 152 5.98 -1.47 13.04
C PRO A 152 7.30 -0.75 12.72
N GLY A 153 7.62 -0.58 11.43
CA GLY A 153 8.82 0.15 10.99
C GLY A 153 8.80 1.61 11.43
N PHE A 154 7.68 2.29 11.22
CA PHE A 154 7.47 3.67 11.66
C PHE A 154 7.60 3.82 13.17
N LEU A 155 6.98 2.93 13.96
CA LEU A 155 7.08 2.94 15.42
C LEU A 155 8.53 2.76 15.91
N ARG A 156 9.28 1.86 15.26
CA ARG A 156 10.70 1.66 15.57
C ARG A 156 11.53 2.91 15.29
N LEU A 157 11.30 3.57 14.15
CA LEU A 157 11.97 4.82 13.79
C LEU A 157 11.61 5.92 14.80
N LEU A 158 10.34 6.03 15.17
CA LEU A 158 9.88 7.02 16.13
C LEU A 158 10.46 6.78 17.52
N ASN A 159 10.54 5.53 17.96
CA ASN A 159 11.15 5.16 19.23
C ASN A 159 12.64 5.53 19.28
N SER A 160 13.34 5.57 18.14
CA SER A 160 14.74 6.04 18.11
C SER A 160 14.90 7.49 18.58
N CYS A 161 13.87 8.33 18.41
CA CYS A 161 13.84 9.70 18.93
C CYS A 161 13.85 9.73 20.46
N SER A 162 13.34 8.71 21.15
CA SER A 162 13.32 8.64 22.62
C SER A 162 14.71 8.68 23.25
N LYS A 163 15.76 8.32 22.50
CA LYS A 163 17.16 8.45 22.93
C LYS A 163 17.53 9.88 23.30
N LEU A 164 16.89 10.87 22.67
CA LEU A 164 17.09 12.29 22.95
C LEU A 164 16.47 12.71 24.30
N CYS A 165 15.55 11.90 24.84
CA CYS A 165 14.98 12.06 26.18
C CYS A 165 15.76 11.32 27.27
N LEU A 166 16.75 10.51 26.89
CA LEU A 166 17.61 9.79 27.82
C LEU A 166 18.87 10.62 28.05
N LYS A 167 19.21 10.86 29.33
CA LYS A 167 20.46 11.51 29.71
C LYS A 167 21.61 10.76 29.03
N SER A 168 22.49 11.47 28.30
CA SER A 168 23.72 10.95 27.69
C SER A 168 24.31 9.83 28.55
N GLN A 169 24.24 8.58 28.06
CA GLN A 169 24.86 7.46 28.74
C GLN A 169 26.38 7.57 28.58
N VAL A 170 27.01 8.30 29.48
CA VAL A 170 28.39 8.03 29.88
C VAL A 170 28.33 7.37 31.25
N LYS A 171 28.24 6.03 31.26
CA LYS A 171 28.96 5.13 32.17
C LYS A 171 29.08 3.76 31.50
N PRO A 172 30.29 3.19 31.34
CA PRO A 172 30.50 1.90 30.69
C PRO A 172 30.12 0.67 31.54
N ASP A 173 29.42 0.84 32.67
CA ASP A 173 29.14 -0.25 33.63
C ASP A 173 27.67 -0.34 34.05
N SER A 174 26.74 -0.47 33.09
CA SER A 174 25.37 -0.88 33.42
C SER A 174 25.08 -2.26 32.86
N LYS A 175 24.84 -3.18 33.81
CA LYS A 175 24.49 -4.60 33.60
C LYS A 175 23.60 -4.78 32.37
N LYS A 176 23.94 -5.78 31.53
CA LYS A 176 23.09 -6.25 30.42
C LYS A 176 21.64 -6.33 30.91
N PRO A 177 20.66 -5.70 30.24
CA PRO A 177 19.28 -5.77 30.67
C PRO A 177 18.84 -7.24 30.66
N LEU A 178 18.15 -7.68 31.72
CA LEU A 178 17.43 -8.95 31.72
C LEU A 178 16.66 -9.05 30.41
N ARG A 179 16.81 -10.19 29.70
CA ARG A 179 16.13 -10.51 28.43
C ARG A 179 14.63 -10.18 28.54
N ARG A 180 14.25 -8.95 28.20
CA ARG A 180 12.90 -8.61 27.77
C ARG A 180 12.78 -9.18 26.37
N MET A 181 11.61 -9.75 26.07
CA MET A 181 11.31 -10.27 24.75
C MET A 181 11.83 -9.30 23.68
N THR A 182 12.75 -9.79 22.87
CA THR A 182 13.39 -9.00 21.83
C THR A 182 12.34 -8.54 20.82
N ASP A 183 12.57 -7.41 20.16
CA ASP A 183 11.65 -6.89 19.14
C ASP A 183 11.33 -7.95 18.06
N GLN A 184 12.25 -8.88 17.81
CA GLN A 184 12.03 -10.04 16.94
C GLN A 184 10.96 -11.01 17.47
N GLU A 185 10.91 -11.28 18.78
CA GLU A 185 9.92 -12.17 19.39
C GLU A 185 8.52 -11.55 19.42
N LEU A 186 8.43 -10.22 19.55
CA LEU A 186 7.17 -9.50 19.44
C LEU A 186 6.64 -9.49 18.00
N VAL A 187 7.53 -9.31 17.03
CA VAL A 187 7.21 -9.42 15.60
C VAL A 187 6.75 -10.84 15.27
N VAL A 188 7.51 -11.87 15.69
CA VAL A 188 7.13 -13.28 15.48
C VAL A 188 5.79 -13.59 16.14
N LYS A 189 5.54 -13.12 17.37
CA LYS A 189 4.23 -13.33 18.03
C LYS A 189 3.08 -12.59 17.34
N HIS A 190 3.31 -11.39 16.81
CA HIS A 190 2.30 -10.70 16.00
C HIS A 190 1.93 -11.55 14.77
N PHE A 191 2.93 -12.07 14.04
CA PHE A 191 2.69 -12.95 12.89
C PHE A 191 1.98 -14.25 13.26
N LEU A 192 2.28 -14.84 14.41
CA LEU A 192 1.68 -16.11 14.84
C LEU A 192 0.27 -15.95 15.43
N THR A 193 -0.11 -14.76 15.90
CA THR A 193 -1.36 -14.58 16.67
C THR A 193 -2.30 -13.52 16.11
N ASN A 194 -1.87 -12.70 15.13
CA ASN A 194 -2.59 -11.52 14.62
C ASN A 194 -3.02 -10.51 15.70
N LYS A 195 -2.50 -10.63 16.92
CA LYS A 195 -2.79 -9.71 18.03
C LYS A 195 -2.07 -8.40 17.84
N ASN A 196 -2.71 -7.29 18.16
CA ASN A 196 -2.05 -5.99 18.09
C ASN A 196 -1.00 -5.83 19.19
N TYR A 197 -0.13 -4.83 19.06
CA TYR A 197 1.01 -4.64 19.97
C TYR A 197 0.59 -4.41 21.43
N ILE A 198 -0.58 -3.81 21.67
CA ILE A 198 -1.13 -3.58 23.02
C ILE A 198 -1.56 -4.90 23.65
N GLU A 199 -2.21 -5.78 22.88
CA GLU A 199 -2.59 -7.13 23.30
C GLU A 199 -1.36 -8.00 23.60
N LEU A 200 -0.34 -7.94 22.76
CA LEU A 200 0.91 -8.68 22.93
C LEU A 200 1.68 -8.25 24.19
N ILE A 201 1.73 -6.95 24.47
CA ILE A 201 2.36 -6.43 25.70
C ILE A 201 1.56 -6.87 26.94
N LYS A 202 0.23 -6.80 26.89
CA LYS A 202 -0.65 -7.20 28.00
C LYS A 202 -0.53 -8.69 28.31
N ASP A 203 -0.45 -9.54 27.30
CA ASP A 203 -0.26 -10.98 27.47
C ASP A 203 1.13 -11.32 28.04
N SER A 204 2.19 -10.61 27.63
CA SER A 204 3.54 -10.84 28.18
C SER A 204 3.67 -10.47 29.67
N ARG A 205 2.82 -9.57 30.17
CA ARG A 205 2.78 -9.15 31.57
C ARG A 205 1.91 -10.06 32.45
N ARG A 206 1.09 -10.93 31.86
CA ARG A 206 0.24 -11.90 32.57
C ARG A 206 0.92 -13.26 32.75
N SER A 207 2.01 -13.52 32.04
CA SER A 207 2.80 -14.75 32.10
C SER A 207 3.99 -14.67 33.07
N VAL A 208 3.96 -13.73 34.03
CA VAL A 208 4.91 -13.61 35.15
C VAL A 208 4.13 -13.65 36.46
#